data_AF-A0A3S0TU63-F1
#
_entry.id   AF-A0A3S0TU63-F1
#
_cell.length_a   1.000
_cell.length_b   1.000
_cell.length_c   1.000
_cell.angle_alpha   90.00
_cell.angle_beta   90.00
_cell.angle_gamma   90.00
#
_symmetry.space_group_name_H-M   'P 1'
#
loop_
_entity.id
_entity.type
_entity.pdbx_description
1 polymer ?
#
loop_
_entity_poly.entity_id
_entity_poly.type
_entity_poly.pdbx_seq_one_letter_code
_entity_poly.pdbx_strand_id
1 'polypeptide(L)' 'TPKDFYDVKLYKKRNIIERFFGRLKENKRIVMRFDKMDHSFLSFIALAIAKLFKLFC' A
#
# COMPACT_ATOMS: atom_id res chain seq x y z
N THR A 1 -18.49 26.35 3.35
CA THR A 1 -17.22 27.01 2.96
C THR A 1 -16.87 26.55 1.56
N PRO A 2 -16.65 27.44 0.58
CA PRO A 2 -16.56 27.05 -0.83
C PRO A 2 -15.16 26.52 -1.14
N LYS A 3 -14.90 25.23 -0.88
CA LYS A 3 -13.58 24.62 -1.15
C LYS A 3 -13.67 23.16 -1.56
N ASP A 4 -14.42 22.85 -2.61
CA ASP A 4 -14.27 21.56 -3.30
C ASP A 4 -14.29 21.76 -4.82
N PHE A 5 -13.39 22.61 -5.32
CA PHE A 5 -12.94 22.47 -6.70
C PHE A 5 -12.23 21.11 -6.77
N TYR A 6 -12.92 20.09 -7.30
CA TYR A 6 -12.38 18.75 -7.50
C TYR A 6 -11.16 18.85 -8.42
N ASP A 7 -9.96 18.89 -7.82
CA ASP A 7 -8.72 18.91 -8.58
C ASP A 7 -8.46 17.51 -9.13
N VAL A 8 -8.82 17.33 -10.41
CA VAL A 8 -8.65 16.08 -11.17
C VAL A 8 -7.18 15.61 -11.13
N LYS A 9 -6.21 16.52 -11.07
CA LYS A 9 -4.79 16.17 -11.01
C LYS A 9 -4.43 15.59 -9.64
N LEU A 10 -4.95 16.18 -8.56
CA LEU A 10 -4.78 15.66 -7.20
C LEU A 10 -5.48 14.30 -7.04
N TYR A 11 -6.69 14.15 -7.58
CA TYR A 11 -7.44 12.90 -7.52
C TYR A 11 -6.75 11.76 -8.28
N LYS A 12 -6.16 12.03 -9.45
CA LYS A 12 -5.35 11.03 -10.18
C LYS A 12 -4.17 10.51 -9.36
N LYS A 13 -3.50 11.36 -8.59
CA LYS A 13 -2.39 10.93 -7.70
C LYS A 13 -2.88 9.97 -6.62
N ARG A 14 -4.07 10.19 -6.05
CA ARG A 14 -4.66 9.30 -5.05
C ARG A 14 -4.92 7.90 -5.59
N ASN A 15 -5.42 7.77 -6.82
CA ASN A 15 -5.66 6.46 -7.44
C ASN A 15 -4.37 5.61 -7.58
N ILE A 16 -3.20 6.23 -7.79
CA ILE A 16 -1.92 5.50 -7.81
C ILE A 16 -1.60 4.94 -6.42
N ILE A 17 -1.77 5.76 -5.38
CA ILE A 17 -1.53 5.38 -3.99
C ILE A 17 -2.51 4.28 -3.56
N GLU A 18 -3.80 4.41 -3.91
CA GLU A 18 -4.83 3.42 -3.62
C GLU A 18 -4.56 2.09 -4.33
N ARG A 19 -4.11 2.12 -5.59
CA ARG A 19 -3.69 0.90 -6.30
C ARG A 19 -2.46 0.24 -5.66
N PHE A 20 -1.50 1.02 -5.18
CA PHE A 20 -0.34 0.51 -4.45
C PHE A 20 -0.77 -0.20 -3.16
N PHE A 21 -1.58 0.46 -2.32
CA PHE A 21 -2.08 -0.17 -1.10
C PHE A 21 -3.05 -1.32 -1.38
N GLY A 22 -3.82 -1.28 -2.47
CA GLY A 22 -4.66 -2.40 -2.90
C GLY A 22 -3.83 -3.66 -3.13
N ARG A 23 -2.75 -3.55 -3.90
CA ARG A 23 -1.81 -4.67 -4.17
C ARG A 23 -1.05 -5.10 -2.92
N LEU A 24 -0.72 -4.17 -2.03
CA LEU A 24 -0.10 -4.50 -0.75
C LEU A 24 -1.07 -5.32 0.14
N LYS A 25 -2.35 -4.94 0.16
CA LYS A 25 -3.42 -5.57 0.93
C LYS A 25 -3.88 -6.93 0.38
N GLU A 26 -3.55 -7.29 -0.86
CA GLU A 26 -3.75 -8.66 -1.37
C GLU A 26 -3.04 -9.70 -0.47
N ASN A 27 -1.95 -9.30 0.18
CA ASN A 27 -1.32 -10.09 1.22
C ASN A 27 -2.15 -10.00 2.51
N LYS A 28 -3.16 -10.87 2.65
CA LYS A 28 -4.09 -10.92 3.80
C LYS A 28 -3.40 -10.89 5.16
N ARG A 29 -2.18 -11.43 5.26
CA ARG A 29 -1.35 -11.40 6.47
C ARG A 29 -1.03 -9.98 6.95
N ILE A 30 -0.78 -9.05 6.02
CA ILE A 30 -0.48 -7.64 6.33
C ILE A 30 -1.74 -6.92 6.82
N VAL A 31 -2.89 -7.16 6.16
CA VAL A 31 -4.17 -6.54 6.51
C VAL A 31 -4.62 -6.90 7.92
N MET A 32 -4.51 -8.18 8.28
CA MET A 32 -5.01 -8.67 9.56
C MET A 32 -4.01 -8.46 10.72
N ARG A 33 -2.80 -7.96 10.44
CA ARG A 33 -1.70 -7.83 11.42
C ARG A 33 -1.57 -9.09 12.31
N PHE A 34 -1.44 -10.25 11.67
CA PHE A 34 -1.39 -11.54 12.38
C PHE A 34 -0.07 -11.76 13.14
N ASP A 35 0.98 -10.99 12.83
CA ASP A 35 2.28 -11.10 13.49
C ASP A 35 2.29 -10.45 14.87
N LYS A 36 2.71 -11.23 15.87
CA LYS A 36 2.86 -10.78 17.27
C LYS A 36 4.08 -9.89 17.49
N MET A 37 5.09 -10.02 16.63
CA MET A 37 6.33 -9.23 16.69
C MET A 37 6.37 -8.19 15.57
N ASP A 38 6.70 -6.95 15.92
CA ASP A 38 6.74 -5.84 14.96
C ASP A 38 7.84 -6.03 13.89
N HIS A 39 8.98 -6.64 14.25
CA HIS A 39 10.05 -6.93 13.29
C HIS A 39 9.63 -7.92 12.20
N SER A 40 8.85 -8.94 12.56
CA SER A 40 8.30 -9.91 11.60
C SER A 40 7.30 -9.22 10.68
N PHE A 41 6.42 -8.39 11.23
CA PHE A 41 5.45 -7.62 10.44
C PHE A 41 6.14 -6.68 9.43
N LEU A 42 7.17 -5.93 9.86
CA LEU A 42 7.94 -5.05 9.00
C LEU A 42 8.69 -5.83 7.91
N SER A 43 9.27 -6.98 8.24
CA SER A 43 9.94 -7.86 7.26
C SER A 43 8.96 -8.34 6.18
N PHE A 44 7.72 -8.68 6.55
CA PHE A 44 6.68 -9.06 5.59
C PHE A 44 6.27 -7.91 4.67
N ILE A 45 6.17 -6.68 5.20
CA ILE A 45 5.90 -5.49 4.39
C ILE A 45 7.04 -5.27 3.39
N ALA A 46 8.30 -5.35 3.83
CA ALA A 46 9.47 -5.19 2.97
C ALA A 46 9.49 -6.24 1.84
N LEU A 47 9.21 -7.51 2.16
CA LEU A 47 9.10 -8.58 1.16
C LEU A 47 7.96 -8.34 0.17
N ALA A 48 6.78 -7.92 0.65
CA ALA A 48 5.64 -7.64 -0.22
C ALA A 48 5.91 -6.46 -1.18
N ILE A 49 6.62 -5.44 -0.70
CA ILE A 49 7.07 -4.30 -1.52
C ILE A 49 8.10 -4.78 -2.55
N ALA A 50 9.13 -5.53 -2.14
CA ALA A 50 10.16 -6.03 -3.04
C ALA A 50 9.58 -6.95 -4.14
N LYS A 51 8.58 -7.77 -3.79
CA LYS A 51 7.78 -8.55 -4.76
C LYS A 51 7.01 -7.64 -5.73
N LEU A 52 6.35 -6.59 -5.23
CA LEU A 52 5.56 -5.66 -6.05
C LEU A 52 6.43 -4.91 -7.07
N PHE A 53 7.65 -4.53 -6.69
CA PHE A 53 8.64 -3.89 -7.54
C PHE A 53 9.46 -4.86 -8.39
N LYS A 54 9.15 -6.18 -8.35
CA LYS A 54 9.88 -7.24 -9.06
C LYS A 54 11.40 -7.18 -8.85
N LEU A 55 11.83 -6.85 -7.63
CA LEU A 55 13.24 -6.68 -7.30
C LEU A 55 14.04 -8.00 -7.30
N PHE A 56 13.34 -9.14 -7.32
CA PHE A 56 13.93 -10.48 -7.29
C PHE A 56 13.95 -11.17 -8.67
N CYS A 57 13.83 -10.41 -9.77
CA CYS A 57 14.08 -10.91 -11.14
C CYS A 57 15.55 -10.73 -11.53
#